data_AF-A0A2V8D3B7-F1
#
_entry.id   AF-A0A2V8D3B7-F1
#
_cell.length_a   1.000
_cell.length_b   1.000
_cell.length_c   1.000
_cell.angle_alpha   90.00
_cell.angle_beta   90.00
_cell.angle_gamma   90.00
#
_symmetry.space_group_name_H-M   'P 1'
#
loop_
_entity.id
_entity.type
_entity.pdbx_description
1 polymer ?
#
loop_
_entity_poly.entity_id
_entity_poly.type
_entity_poly.pdbx_seq_one_letter_code
_entity_poly.pdbx_strand_id
1 'polypeptide(L)'
;MLRFSIDLTGRVSVRRISLPLVLALFVATSGYGQQVIGSCPVLPADNIWNTPVDTLPVLSNSSSMINTISATTRVHADFGSGTWNGGPIGIPFITVAGTQPKYPATFYYPDESDPGPYAIPLTAPIEGGSTATGDRHAIAVDTDNCLLYSRK
;
A
#
# COMPACT_ATOMS: atom_id res chain seq x y z
N MET A 1 59.47 -55.63 -26.94
CA MET A 1 58.23 -55.76 -27.73
C MET A 1 57.90 -54.37 -28.28
N LEU A 2 58.13 -54.16 -29.58
CA LEU A 2 57.65 -53.00 -30.38
C LEU A 2 56.10 -53.09 -30.46
N ARG A 3 55.25 -52.10 -30.78
CA ARG A 3 55.25 -50.73 -31.35
C ARG A 3 53.85 -50.14 -31.01
N PHE A 4 53.57 -48.84 -31.07
CA PHE A 4 52.99 -48.14 -32.24
C PHE A 4 53.01 -46.60 -32.07
N SER A 5 52.96 -45.89 -33.20
CA SER A 5 53.16 -44.43 -33.40
C SER A 5 52.00 -43.78 -34.18
N ILE A 6 51.69 -42.50 -33.86
CA ILE A 6 51.36 -41.32 -34.73
C ILE A 6 50.00 -41.37 -35.53
N ASP A 7 49.11 -40.34 -35.63
CA ASP A 7 49.37 -39.00 -36.22
C ASP A 7 48.34 -37.82 -36.09
N LEU A 8 48.92 -36.60 -36.27
CA LEU A 8 48.56 -35.31 -36.89
C LEU A 8 47.21 -34.56 -36.73
N THR A 9 47.37 -33.30 -36.28
CA THR A 9 46.54 -32.07 -36.50
C THR A 9 45.22 -31.90 -35.73
N GLY A 10 45.13 -30.80 -34.96
CA GLY A 10 43.86 -30.34 -34.38
C GLY A 10 43.92 -29.57 -33.06
N ARG A 11 45.09 -29.16 -32.55
CA ARG A 11 45.15 -28.37 -31.30
C ARG A 11 44.57 -26.98 -31.53
N VAL A 12 43.33 -26.78 -31.09
CA VAL A 12 42.68 -25.48 -30.96
C VAL A 12 43.46 -24.64 -29.95
N SER A 13 43.98 -23.50 -30.40
CA SER A 13 44.54 -22.46 -29.54
C SER A 13 43.39 -21.74 -28.84
N VAL A 14 43.12 -22.07 -27.57
CA VAL A 14 42.23 -21.27 -26.74
C VAL A 14 42.99 -20.03 -26.30
N ARG A 15 42.92 -18.97 -27.10
CA ARG A 15 43.30 -17.63 -26.65
C ARG A 15 42.30 -17.21 -25.57
N ARG A 16 42.80 -16.99 -24.35
CA ARG A 16 42.03 -16.31 -23.30
C ARG A 16 41.75 -14.88 -23.78
N ILE A 17 40.57 -14.68 -24.35
CA ILE A 17 40.03 -13.34 -24.55
C ILE A 17 39.38 -12.97 -23.21
N SER A 18 40.10 -12.18 -22.42
CA SER A 18 39.54 -11.51 -21.25
C SER A 18 38.51 -10.49 -21.75
N LEU A 19 37.24 -10.90 -21.91
CA LEU A 19 36.16 -9.94 -22.04
C LEU A 19 35.99 -9.27 -20.67
N PRO A 20 36.09 -7.94 -20.55
CA PRO A 20 35.68 -7.27 -19.32
C PRO A 20 34.18 -7.54 -19.16
N LEU A 21 33.81 -8.27 -18.12
CA LEU A 21 32.43 -8.43 -17.69
C LEU A 21 31.96 -7.06 -17.20
N VAL A 22 31.41 -6.25 -18.10
CA VAL A 22 30.73 -5.01 -17.73
C VAL A 22 29.42 -5.42 -17.05
N LEU A 23 29.45 -5.53 -15.73
CA LEU A 23 28.26 -5.72 -14.92
C LEU A 23 27.47 -4.40 -14.93
N ALA A 24 26.55 -4.26 -15.89
CA ALA A 24 25.60 -3.16 -15.89
C ALA A 24 24.68 -3.33 -14.66
N LEU A 25 24.91 -2.51 -13.63
CA LEU A 25 24.03 -2.44 -12.48
C LEU A 25 22.76 -1.72 -12.93
N PHE A 26 21.74 -2.50 -13.32
CA PHE A 26 20.39 -1.96 -13.49
C PHE A 26 19.86 -1.63 -12.09
N VAL A 27 19.96 -0.36 -11.71
CA VAL A 27 19.19 0.15 -10.56
C VAL A 27 17.74 0.13 -11.01
N ALA A 28 16.98 -0.87 -10.57
CA ALA A 28 15.54 -0.86 -10.70
C ALA A 28 15.03 0.32 -9.87
N THR A 29 14.69 1.42 -10.54
CA THR A 29 13.97 2.52 -9.90
C THR A 29 12.54 2.03 -9.67
N SER A 30 12.18 1.73 -8.43
CA SER A 30 10.78 1.52 -8.08
C SER A 30 10.01 2.78 -8.46
N GLY A 31 9.14 2.69 -9.46
CA GLY A 31 8.21 3.77 -9.75
C GLY A 31 7.22 3.84 -8.60
N TYR A 32 7.27 4.89 -7.78
CA TYR A 32 6.26 5.08 -6.73
C TYR A 32 4.94 5.49 -7.36
N GLY A 33 3.88 4.75 -7.07
CA GLY A 33 2.52 5.08 -7.49
C GLY A 33 1.90 6.07 -6.51
N GLN A 34 2.28 7.35 -6.58
CA GLN A 34 1.74 8.39 -5.70
C GLN A 34 0.21 8.44 -5.80
N GLN A 35 -0.47 8.15 -4.70
CA GLN A 35 -1.91 8.32 -4.58
C GLN A 35 -2.22 9.79 -4.23
N VAL A 36 -3.29 10.34 -4.81
CA VAL A 36 -3.72 11.73 -4.56
C VAL A 36 -5.22 11.80 -4.31
N ILE A 37 -5.62 12.69 -3.40
CA ILE A 37 -7.01 13.10 -3.19
C ILE A 37 -7.09 14.59 -3.50
N GLY A 38 -7.76 14.95 -4.60
CA GLY A 38 -7.64 16.30 -5.15
C GLY A 38 -6.19 16.58 -5.54
N SER A 39 -5.61 17.66 -5.00
CA SER A 39 -4.18 18.01 -5.16
C SER A 39 -3.29 17.46 -4.03
N CYS A 40 -3.85 16.78 -3.04
CA CYS A 40 -3.11 16.36 -1.85
C CYS A 40 -2.47 14.98 -2.02
N PRO A 41 -1.15 14.85 -1.81
CA PRO A 41 -0.50 13.54 -1.80
C PRO A 41 -0.94 12.75 -0.56
N VAL A 42 -1.36 11.50 -0.78
CA VAL A 42 -1.61 10.54 0.30
C VAL A 42 -0.27 9.87 0.63
N LEU A 43 0.28 10.22 1.80
CA LEU A 43 1.63 9.86 2.25
C LEU A 43 2.75 10.47 1.38
N PRO A 44 3.98 10.58 1.91
CA PRO A 44 5.15 10.96 1.10
C PRO A 44 5.34 10.07 -0.12
N ALA A 45 5.87 10.63 -1.21
CA ALA A 45 6.03 9.90 -2.47
C ALA A 45 6.90 8.63 -2.33
N ASP A 46 7.92 8.68 -1.48
CA ASP A 46 8.84 7.58 -1.18
C ASP A 46 8.33 6.63 -0.09
N ASN A 47 7.10 6.83 0.40
CA ASN A 47 6.51 5.95 1.40
C ASN A 47 6.33 4.53 0.85
N ILE A 48 6.60 3.52 1.67
CA ILE A 48 6.51 2.11 1.29
C ILE A 48 5.11 1.73 0.77
N TRP A 49 4.05 2.38 1.27
CA TRP A 49 2.68 2.17 0.81
C TRP A 49 2.43 2.64 -0.63
N ASN A 50 3.31 3.46 -1.21
CA ASN A 50 3.28 3.86 -2.62
C ASN A 50 4.15 2.94 -3.51
N THR A 51 4.69 1.84 -2.97
CA THR A 51 5.52 0.90 -3.72
C THR A 51 4.66 -0.13 -4.45
N PRO A 52 4.76 -0.27 -5.78
CA PRO A 52 4.09 -1.35 -6.51
C PRO A 52 4.60 -2.71 -6.06
N VAL A 53 3.69 -3.66 -5.85
CA VAL A 53 3.99 -5.01 -5.36
C VAL A 53 3.63 -6.12 -6.35
N ASP A 54 2.99 -5.78 -7.46
CA ASP A 54 2.47 -6.70 -8.47
C ASP A 54 3.57 -7.44 -9.26
N THR A 55 4.79 -6.90 -9.30
CA THR A 55 5.95 -7.53 -9.95
C THR A 55 7.01 -8.06 -8.98
N LEU A 56 6.80 -7.95 -7.67
CA LEU A 56 7.79 -8.39 -6.69
C LEU A 56 7.81 -9.92 -6.57
N PRO A 57 8.99 -10.54 -6.35
CA PRO A 57 9.06 -11.97 -6.11
C PRO A 57 8.36 -12.32 -4.79
N VAL A 58 7.64 -13.43 -4.78
CA VAL A 58 7.04 -13.97 -3.55
C VAL A 58 8.16 -14.35 -2.58
N LEU A 59 8.04 -13.92 -1.32
CA LEU A 59 9.01 -14.26 -0.28
C LEU A 59 9.04 -15.78 -0.04
N SER A 60 10.23 -16.34 0.17
CA SER A 60 10.43 -17.79 0.34
C SER A 60 9.67 -18.39 1.52
N ASN A 61 9.36 -17.58 2.54
CA ASN A 61 8.59 -17.97 3.72
C ASN A 61 7.11 -17.51 3.67
N SER A 62 6.61 -17.04 2.52
CA SER A 62 5.24 -16.52 2.39
C SER A 62 4.18 -17.52 2.87
N SER A 63 4.34 -18.81 2.58
CA SER A 63 3.40 -19.84 3.04
C SER A 63 3.37 -19.97 4.56
N SER A 64 4.52 -19.87 5.24
CA SER A 64 4.57 -19.86 6.70
C SER A 64 3.85 -18.64 7.27
N MET A 65 4.04 -17.45 6.68
CA MET A 65 3.34 -16.24 7.11
C MET A 65 1.82 -16.36 6.96
N ILE A 66 1.34 -16.80 5.79
CA ILE A 66 -0.10 -17.03 5.55
C ILE A 66 -0.68 -18.02 6.58
N ASN A 67 0.05 -19.08 6.89
CA ASN A 67 -0.39 -20.07 7.88
C ASN A 67 -0.48 -19.54 9.32
N THR A 68 0.26 -18.48 9.68
CA THR A 68 0.12 -17.83 11.00
C THR A 68 -1.20 -17.05 11.14
N ILE A 69 -1.74 -16.55 10.03
CA ILE A 69 -3.02 -15.83 9.98
C ILE A 69 -4.18 -16.83 9.83
N SER A 70 -3.93 -17.94 9.12
CA SER A 70 -4.86 -18.95 8.58
C SER A 70 -5.09 -18.77 7.09
N ALA A 71 -4.79 -19.83 6.31
CA ALA A 71 -5.01 -19.86 4.87
C ALA A 71 -6.50 -20.03 4.48
N THR A 72 -7.37 -20.38 5.44
CA THR A 72 -8.78 -20.74 5.16
C THR A 72 -9.79 -19.86 5.89
N THR A 73 -9.35 -19.05 6.84
CA THR A 73 -10.23 -18.15 7.59
C THR A 73 -10.66 -17.00 6.69
N ARG A 74 -11.95 -16.69 6.67
CA ARG A 74 -12.46 -15.51 5.98
C ARG A 74 -12.05 -14.27 6.77
N VAL A 75 -11.46 -13.30 6.08
CA VAL A 75 -11.19 -11.98 6.65
C VAL A 75 -12.47 -11.15 6.66
N HIS A 76 -12.59 -10.28 7.67
CA HIS A 76 -13.57 -9.21 7.63
C HIS A 76 -13.09 -8.18 6.61
N ALA A 77 -13.80 -8.06 5.49
CA ALA A 77 -13.46 -7.10 4.45
C ALA A 77 -14.00 -5.73 4.85
N ASP A 78 -13.15 -4.92 5.49
CA ASP A 78 -13.48 -3.54 5.85
C ASP A 78 -13.09 -2.55 4.74
N PHE A 79 -13.21 -3.01 3.50
CA PHE A 79 -12.93 -2.24 2.30
C PHE A 79 -14.15 -2.30 1.37
N GLY A 80 -14.36 -1.22 0.62
CA GLY A 80 -15.45 -1.13 -0.35
C GLY A 80 -16.28 0.14 -0.17
N SER A 81 -17.38 0.20 -0.93
CA SER A 81 -18.37 1.28 -0.86
C SER A 81 -19.74 0.75 -1.29
N GLY A 82 -20.78 1.54 -1.08
CA GLY A 82 -22.16 1.15 -1.40
C GLY A 82 -22.82 0.40 -0.25
N THR A 83 -23.77 -0.48 -0.56
CA THR A 83 -24.55 -1.20 0.44
C THR A 83 -24.35 -2.72 0.35
N TRP A 84 -24.24 -3.35 1.50
CA TRP A 84 -24.22 -4.80 1.66
C TRP A 84 -25.17 -5.20 2.78
N ASN A 85 -26.00 -6.21 2.55
CA ASN A 85 -26.96 -6.71 3.53
C ASN A 85 -27.83 -5.61 4.18
N GLY A 86 -28.19 -4.58 3.41
CA GLY A 86 -29.03 -3.47 3.87
C GLY A 86 -28.33 -2.31 4.59
N GLY A 87 -27.00 -2.36 4.79
CA GLY A 87 -26.22 -1.29 5.40
C GLY A 87 -25.06 -0.80 4.53
N PRO A 88 -24.53 0.42 4.75
CA PRO A 88 -23.32 0.87 4.09
C PRO A 88 -22.11 0.03 4.52
N ILE A 89 -21.16 -0.18 3.60
CA ILE A 89 -19.90 -0.91 3.88
C ILE A 89 -18.66 -0.04 3.71
N GLY A 90 -17.59 -0.47 4.37
CA GLY A 90 -16.32 0.23 4.43
C GLY A 90 -16.40 1.49 5.27
N ILE A 91 -15.30 2.25 5.26
CA ILE A 91 -15.15 3.49 6.02
C ILE A 91 -15.26 4.68 5.05
N PRO A 92 -16.43 5.33 4.96
CA PRO A 92 -16.63 6.42 4.00
C PRO A 92 -15.92 7.70 4.46
N PHE A 93 -15.52 8.52 3.48
CA PHE A 93 -15.00 9.86 3.73
C PHE A 93 -15.66 10.89 2.79
N ILE A 94 -15.54 12.16 3.14
CA ILE A 94 -15.92 13.28 2.29
C ILE A 94 -14.73 14.22 2.09
N THR A 95 -14.66 14.90 0.94
CA THR A 95 -13.72 15.99 0.71
C THR A 95 -14.37 17.33 1.03
N VAL A 96 -13.61 18.23 1.65
CA VAL A 96 -14.05 19.59 1.99
C VAL A 96 -13.01 20.61 1.56
N ALA A 97 -13.44 21.86 1.36
CA ALA A 97 -12.53 22.99 1.18
C ALA A 97 -11.92 23.42 2.52
N GLY A 98 -10.79 24.12 2.48
CA GLY A 98 -10.10 24.62 3.68
C GLY A 98 -10.87 25.67 4.46
N THR A 99 -11.96 26.19 3.88
CA THR A 99 -12.91 27.10 4.53
C THR A 99 -14.02 26.39 5.28
N GLN A 100 -14.04 25.05 5.31
CA GLN A 100 -15.07 24.27 6.01
C GLN A 100 -15.10 24.65 7.51
N PRO A 101 -16.25 25.09 8.04
CA PRO A 101 -16.40 25.37 9.46
C PRO A 101 -15.98 24.17 10.31
N LYS A 102 -15.19 24.44 11.35
CA LYS A 102 -14.73 23.43 12.32
C LYS A 102 -15.69 23.36 13.49
N TYR A 103 -16.01 22.15 13.91
CA TYR A 103 -16.88 21.88 15.05
C TYR A 103 -16.10 21.20 16.18
N PRO A 104 -16.40 21.53 17.45
CA PRO A 104 -15.90 20.72 18.57
C PRO A 104 -16.53 19.33 18.50
N ALA A 105 -15.77 18.31 18.89
CA ALA A 105 -16.29 16.96 19.07
C ALA A 105 -15.97 16.47 20.48
N THR A 106 -16.85 15.63 21.01
CA THR A 106 -16.64 14.89 22.25
C THR A 106 -16.57 13.40 21.93
N PHE A 107 -15.68 12.73 22.66
CA PHE A 107 -15.31 11.33 22.44
C PHE A 107 -15.58 10.53 23.71
N TYR A 108 -15.98 9.28 23.52
CA TYR A 108 -15.97 8.31 24.61
C TYR A 108 -14.53 7.85 24.92
N TYR A 109 -13.67 7.79 23.89
CA TYR A 109 -12.25 7.45 23.98
C TYR A 109 -11.38 8.58 23.39
N PRO A 110 -11.21 9.71 24.11
CA PRO A 110 -10.45 10.86 23.60
C PRO A 110 -8.99 10.54 23.29
N ASP A 111 -8.39 9.56 23.97
CA ASP A 111 -6.99 9.17 23.75
C ASP A 111 -6.77 8.39 22.43
N GLU A 112 -7.84 7.97 21.75
CA GLU A 112 -7.80 7.36 20.42
C GLU A 112 -8.07 8.39 19.30
N SER A 113 -8.09 9.69 19.60
CA SER A 113 -8.40 10.74 18.64
C SER A 113 -7.52 11.98 18.84
N ASP A 114 -7.05 12.56 17.73
CA ASP A 114 -6.30 13.83 17.77
C ASP A 114 -7.20 14.95 18.31
N PRO A 115 -6.75 15.88 19.17
CA PRO A 115 -7.60 16.94 19.69
C PRO A 115 -8.25 17.81 18.59
N GLY A 116 -9.54 18.10 18.76
CA GLY A 116 -10.30 18.98 17.86
C GLY A 116 -9.90 20.47 17.94
N PRO A 117 -10.58 21.34 17.17
CA PRO A 117 -11.83 21.11 16.44
C PRO A 117 -11.64 20.53 15.02
N TYR A 118 -12.68 19.88 14.49
CA TYR A 118 -12.62 19.12 13.22
C TYR A 118 -13.42 19.78 12.11
N ALA A 119 -12.87 19.80 10.89
CA ALA A 119 -13.57 20.26 9.69
C ALA A 119 -14.47 19.14 9.11
N ILE A 120 -15.24 18.46 9.95
CA ILE A 120 -16.17 17.40 9.53
C ILE A 120 -17.58 18.01 9.46
N PRO A 121 -18.21 18.11 8.27
CA PRO A 121 -19.56 18.65 8.15
C PRO A 121 -20.57 17.70 8.80
N LEU A 122 -21.69 18.23 9.30
CA LEU A 122 -22.76 17.42 9.90
C LEU A 122 -23.44 16.46 8.90
N THR A 123 -23.20 16.66 7.60
CA THR A 123 -23.65 15.79 6.51
C THR A 123 -22.62 14.72 6.14
N ALA A 124 -21.49 14.62 6.84
CA ALA A 124 -20.48 13.61 6.58
C ALA A 124 -21.09 12.20 6.73
N PRO A 125 -20.77 11.27 5.84
CA PRO A 125 -21.20 9.88 5.99
C PRO A 125 -20.56 9.27 7.25
N ILE A 126 -21.32 8.40 7.90
CA ILE A 126 -20.89 7.69 9.11
C ILE A 126 -20.77 6.22 8.74
N GLU A 127 -19.67 5.58 9.13
CA GLU A 127 -19.48 4.13 8.99
C GLU A 127 -20.66 3.35 9.60
N GLY A 128 -21.16 2.36 8.86
CA GLY A 128 -22.36 1.60 9.25
C GLY A 128 -23.67 2.40 9.23
N GLY A 129 -23.62 3.72 8.99
CA GLY A 129 -24.77 4.62 8.97
C GLY A 129 -25.03 5.31 10.32
N SER A 130 -25.87 6.33 10.30
CA SER A 130 -26.16 7.18 11.47
C SER A 130 -26.84 6.45 12.64
N THR A 131 -27.44 5.28 12.38
CA THR A 131 -28.10 4.45 13.39
C THR A 131 -27.26 3.24 13.82
N ALA A 132 -26.02 3.11 13.34
CA ALA A 132 -25.15 2.01 13.74
C ALA A 132 -24.81 2.09 15.24
N THR A 133 -24.67 0.93 15.89
CA THR A 133 -24.45 0.83 17.34
C THR A 133 -23.01 0.45 17.72
N GLY A 134 -22.18 0.08 16.75
CA GLY A 134 -20.78 -0.30 16.95
C GLY A 134 -19.81 0.88 16.86
N ASP A 135 -18.56 0.55 16.52
CA ASP A 135 -17.55 1.53 16.12
C ASP A 135 -18.03 2.32 14.89
N ARG A 136 -17.72 3.62 14.84
CA ARG A 136 -18.25 4.52 13.82
C ARG A 136 -17.27 5.64 13.53
N HIS A 137 -16.68 5.60 12.34
CA HIS A 137 -15.85 6.70 11.89
C HIS A 137 -16.65 7.74 11.08
N ALA A 138 -16.30 9.01 11.26
CA ALA A 138 -16.63 10.10 10.35
C ALA A 138 -15.32 10.77 9.91
N ILE A 139 -15.09 10.82 8.59
CA ILE A 139 -13.81 11.27 8.01
C ILE A 139 -14.04 12.39 7.01
N ALA A 140 -13.28 13.47 7.15
CA ALA A 140 -13.22 14.55 6.17
C ALA A 140 -11.77 14.82 5.75
N VAL A 141 -11.55 15.01 4.45
CA VAL A 141 -10.26 15.41 3.88
C VAL A 141 -10.37 16.84 3.38
N ASP A 142 -9.61 17.74 4.00
CA ASP A 142 -9.41 19.11 3.55
C ASP A 142 -8.41 19.12 2.38
N THR A 143 -8.90 19.35 1.17
CA THR A 143 -8.08 19.29 -0.05
C THR A 143 -7.29 20.56 -0.32
N ASP A 144 -7.53 21.65 0.40
CA ASP A 144 -6.79 22.90 0.24
C ASP A 144 -5.55 22.92 1.16
N ASN A 145 -5.71 22.38 2.37
CA ASN A 145 -4.64 22.32 3.38
C ASN A 145 -3.97 20.94 3.50
N CYS A 146 -4.48 19.93 2.79
CA CYS A 146 -4.03 18.55 2.85
C CYS A 146 -4.02 17.96 4.26
N LEU A 147 -5.13 18.16 4.96
CA LEU A 147 -5.37 17.63 6.30
C LEU A 147 -6.49 16.61 6.28
N LEU A 148 -6.30 15.51 7.01
CA LEU A 148 -7.36 14.56 7.29
C LEU A 148 -7.87 14.78 8.71
N TYR A 149 -9.18 14.87 8.85
CA TYR A 149 -9.88 14.88 10.12
C TYR A 149 -10.64 13.57 10.25
N SER A 150 -10.37 12.79 11.28
CA SER A 150 -11.17 11.62 11.64
C SER A 150 -11.75 11.77 13.03
N ARG A 151 -12.92 11.16 13.22
CA ARG A 151 -13.61 11.06 14.50
C ARG A 151 -14.13 9.64 14.66
N LYS A 152 -13.89 9.05 15.84
CA LYS A 152 -14.42 7.76 16.30
C LYS A 152 -15.44 7.95 17.42
#